data_AF-A0AAD5QLB7-F1
#
_entry.id   AF-A0AAD5QLB7-F1
#
_cell.length_a   1.000
_cell.length_b   1.000
_cell.length_c   1.000
_cell.angle_alpha   90.00
_cell.angle_beta   90.00
_cell.angle_gamma   90.00
#
_symmetry.space_group_name_H-M   'P 1'
#
loop_
_entity.id
_entity.type
_entity.pdbx_description
1 polymer ?
#
loop_
_entity_poly.entity_id
_entity_poly.type
_entity_poly.pdbx_seq_one_letter_code
_entity_poly.pdbx_strand_id
1 'polypeptide(L)'
;MSTTSSCGVMPAGQTSSRPFTVTGFTTLPVQMVFTEMAAAQVPGISTTRGAAQAFISRLAVRTVFDVLERQGRSALLPDPIISAILDQFNVTITYEPRLCKTILNGPTDAMTDIPMMDSGCIVVGDTVTGICINMSNAAAKCMAAMTMVEPIPVNHTSISGTLSTSNITMSNWSRMMWQSVVDRAIRMLASGPFGSHFFSARATVGES
;
A
#
# COMPACT_ATOMS: atom_id res chain seq x y z
N MET A 1 -16.11 41.23 -16.21
CA MET A 1 -16.93 40.41 -15.29
C MET A 1 -16.02 39.33 -14.72
N SER A 2 -15.57 39.50 -13.49
CA SER A 2 -14.71 38.52 -12.79
C SER A 2 -15.58 37.63 -11.93
N THR A 3 -15.65 36.34 -12.25
CA THR A 3 -16.23 35.33 -11.37
C THR A 3 -15.16 34.89 -10.37
N THR A 4 -15.24 35.41 -9.15
CA THR A 4 -14.50 34.88 -8.01
C THR A 4 -15.02 33.47 -7.71
N SER A 5 -14.31 32.44 -8.16
CA SER A 5 -14.51 31.06 -7.69
C SER A 5 -14.03 30.98 -6.24
N SER A 6 -14.95 31.14 -5.31
CA SER A 6 -14.70 30.97 -3.89
C SER A 6 -14.47 29.48 -3.61
N CYS A 7 -13.22 29.08 -3.39
CA CYS A 7 -12.87 27.84 -2.70
C CYS A 7 -13.31 27.97 -1.23
N GLY A 8 -14.60 27.79 -0.96
CA GLY A 8 -15.14 27.85 0.40
C GLY A 8 -14.55 26.72 1.24
N VAL A 9 -13.82 27.08 2.30
CA VAL A 9 -13.38 26.14 3.34
C VAL A 9 -14.60 25.81 4.20
N MET A 10 -14.82 24.52 4.53
CA MET A 10 -15.91 24.16 5.44
C MET A 10 -15.71 24.82 6.82
N PRO A 11 -16.79 25.13 7.57
CA PRO A 11 -16.68 25.61 8.94
C PRO A 11 -15.83 24.65 9.80
N ALA A 12 -15.05 25.20 10.73
CA ALA A 12 -14.22 24.42 11.64
C ALA A 12 -15.04 23.32 12.33
N GLY A 13 -14.64 22.06 12.13
CA GLY A 13 -15.31 20.87 12.69
C GLY A 13 -16.09 20.03 11.68
N GLN A 14 -16.25 20.45 10.42
CA GLN A 14 -16.84 19.62 9.37
C GLN A 14 -15.78 19.07 8.42
N THR A 15 -15.36 17.83 8.67
CA THR A 15 -14.46 17.08 7.78
C THR A 15 -15.26 15.93 7.18
N SER A 16 -15.28 15.81 5.85
CA SER A 16 -15.86 14.64 5.20
C SER A 16 -14.80 13.55 5.13
N SER A 17 -15.13 12.37 5.65
CA SER A 17 -14.23 11.22 5.69
C SER A 17 -14.84 10.04 4.95
N ARG A 18 -14.02 9.29 4.21
CA ARG A 18 -14.43 8.10 3.45
C ARG A 18 -13.43 6.97 3.69
N PRO A 19 -13.84 5.88 4.38
CA PRO A 19 -12.97 4.74 4.50
C PRO A 19 -12.82 4.05 3.14
N PHE A 20 -11.66 3.46 2.90
CA PHE A 20 -11.43 2.61 1.74
C PHE A 20 -10.58 1.41 2.11
N THR A 21 -10.71 0.35 1.31
CA THR A 21 -9.90 -0.86 1.44
C THR A 21 -9.42 -1.29 0.07
N VAL A 22 -8.16 -1.68 -0.03
CA VAL A 22 -7.51 -2.26 -1.20
C VAL A 22 -7.19 -3.71 -0.89
N THR A 23 -7.66 -4.62 -1.73
CA THR A 23 -7.45 -6.07 -1.60
C THR A 23 -7.06 -6.68 -2.94
N GLY A 24 -6.71 -7.97 -2.95
CA GLY A 24 -6.53 -8.73 -4.19
C GLY A 24 -5.12 -8.70 -4.78
N PHE A 25 -4.13 -8.11 -4.11
CA PHE A 25 -2.72 -8.36 -4.42
C PHE A 25 -2.25 -9.64 -3.72
N THR A 26 -1.45 -10.45 -4.40
CA THR A 26 -1.03 -11.79 -3.92
C THR A 26 0.45 -11.88 -3.59
N THR A 27 1.23 -10.89 -4.00
CA THR A 27 2.66 -10.77 -3.71
C THR A 27 2.94 -9.42 -3.05
N LEU A 28 4.01 -9.33 -2.27
CA LEU A 28 4.40 -8.08 -1.60
C LEU A 28 5.77 -7.62 -2.10
N PRO A 29 5.95 -6.34 -2.45
CA PRO A 29 7.27 -5.73 -2.53
C PRO A 29 8.03 -5.90 -1.21
N VAL A 30 9.34 -6.12 -1.24
CA VAL A 30 10.17 -6.24 -0.02
C VAL A 30 10.09 -5.01 0.89
N GLN A 31 9.75 -3.84 0.35
CA GLN A 31 9.56 -2.61 1.13
C GLN A 31 8.29 -2.65 2.00
N MET A 32 7.31 -3.51 1.69
CA MET A 32 6.05 -3.68 2.45
C MET A 32 6.19 -4.66 3.63
N VAL A 33 7.26 -5.46 3.66
CA VAL A 33 7.57 -6.33 4.80
C VAL A 33 8.73 -5.75 5.59
N PHE A 34 8.95 -6.26 6.80
CA PHE A 34 10.11 -5.88 7.59
C PHE A 34 10.83 -7.08 8.18
N THR A 35 12.13 -6.93 8.42
CA THR A 35 12.96 -7.91 9.12
C THR A 35 13.77 -7.22 10.21
N GLU A 36 14.03 -7.93 11.29
CA GLU A 36 14.94 -7.49 12.35
C GLU A 36 16.37 -8.01 12.12
N MET A 37 16.57 -8.85 11.10
CA MET A 37 17.89 -9.30 10.67
C MET A 37 18.60 -8.23 9.84
N ALA A 38 19.90 -8.43 9.59
CA ALA A 38 20.68 -7.52 8.77
C ALA A 38 20.09 -7.42 7.34
N ALA A 39 19.68 -6.22 6.94
CA ALA A 39 19.17 -5.89 5.61
C ALA A 39 20.15 -6.22 4.46
N ALA A 40 21.38 -6.62 4.78
CA ALA A 40 22.38 -7.09 3.84
C ALA A 40 21.92 -8.29 2.99
N GLN A 41 20.95 -9.08 3.47
CA GLN A 41 20.46 -10.25 2.73
C GLN A 41 19.46 -9.92 1.60
N VAL A 42 18.70 -8.82 1.73
CA VAL A 42 17.70 -8.39 0.73
C VAL A 42 17.74 -6.87 0.60
N PRO A 43 18.35 -6.34 -0.46
CA PRO A 43 18.37 -4.91 -0.71
C PRO A 43 16.94 -4.33 -0.73
N GLY A 44 16.72 -3.28 0.05
CA GLY A 44 15.43 -2.57 0.09
C GLY A 44 14.37 -3.14 1.03
N ILE A 45 14.64 -4.26 1.74
CA ILE A 45 13.74 -4.71 2.81
C ILE A 45 13.73 -3.70 3.95
N SER A 46 12.56 -3.46 4.55
CA SER A 46 12.47 -2.57 5.71
C SER A 46 13.09 -3.23 6.94
N THR A 47 13.88 -2.50 7.73
CA THR A 47 14.46 -3.00 9.00
C THR A 47 13.54 -2.82 10.20
N THR A 48 12.43 -2.10 10.02
CA THR A 48 11.46 -1.82 11.09
C THR A 48 10.04 -1.84 10.54
N ARG A 49 9.08 -2.16 11.40
CA ARG A 49 7.65 -2.05 11.07
C ARG A 49 7.26 -0.65 10.61
N GLY A 50 7.77 0.38 11.29
CA GLY A 50 7.47 1.78 10.98
C GLY A 50 7.96 2.19 9.59
N ALA A 51 9.13 1.69 9.16
CA ALA A 51 9.64 1.97 7.81
C ALA A 51 8.73 1.36 6.71
N ALA A 52 8.26 0.12 6.89
CA ALA A 52 7.35 -0.53 5.97
C ALA A 52 5.98 0.18 5.91
N GLN A 53 5.44 0.58 7.06
CA GLN A 53 4.21 1.39 7.11
C GLN A 53 4.39 2.73 6.41
N ALA A 54 5.47 3.44 6.70
CA ALA A 54 5.75 4.74 6.10
C ALA A 54 5.95 4.66 4.59
N PHE A 55 6.54 3.56 4.09
CA PHE A 55 6.65 3.31 2.66
C PHE A 55 5.27 3.24 2.00
N ILE A 56 4.35 2.43 2.55
CA ILE A 56 2.99 2.30 2.01
C ILE A 56 2.19 3.60 2.14
N SER A 57 2.30 4.29 3.27
CA SER A 57 1.66 5.59 3.45
C SER A 57 2.12 6.60 2.40
N ARG A 58 3.43 6.72 2.15
CA ARG A 58 3.96 7.62 1.13
C ARG A 58 3.51 7.22 -0.28
N LEU A 59 3.53 5.93 -0.59
CA LEU A 59 3.10 5.42 -1.89
C LEU A 59 1.63 5.73 -2.15
N ALA A 60 0.76 5.47 -1.17
CA ALA A 60 -0.67 5.73 -1.28
C ALA A 60 -0.98 7.22 -1.37
N VAL A 61 -0.41 8.04 -0.48
CA VAL A 61 -0.59 9.51 -0.49
C VAL A 61 -0.17 10.08 -1.85
N ARG A 62 1.04 9.77 -2.32
CA ARG A 62 1.54 10.25 -3.60
C ARG A 62 0.61 9.86 -4.75
N THR A 63 0.20 8.59 -4.80
CA THR A 63 -0.65 8.10 -5.88
C THR A 63 -2.01 8.78 -5.89
N VAL A 64 -2.64 8.95 -4.72
CA VAL A 64 -3.95 9.61 -4.63
C VAL A 64 -3.83 11.09 -5.01
N PHE A 65 -2.78 11.79 -4.56
CA PHE A 65 -2.53 13.18 -4.93
C PHE A 65 -2.30 13.33 -6.43
N ASP A 66 -1.47 12.47 -7.04
CA ASP A 66 -1.25 12.48 -8.50
C ASP A 66 -2.56 12.28 -9.29
N VAL A 67 -3.47 11.42 -8.80
CA VAL A 67 -4.80 11.24 -9.40
C VAL A 67 -5.64 12.50 -9.31
N LEU A 68 -5.68 13.13 -8.13
CA LEU A 68 -6.45 14.35 -7.89
C LEU A 68 -5.90 15.53 -8.70
N GLU A 69 -4.58 15.66 -8.81
CA GLU A 69 -3.94 16.65 -9.68
C GLU A 69 -4.34 16.47 -11.14
N ARG A 70 -4.24 15.23 -11.65
CA ARG A 70 -4.65 14.91 -13.02
C ARG A 70 -6.15 15.18 -13.24
N GLN A 71 -6.98 14.88 -12.26
CA GLN A 71 -8.41 15.22 -12.31
C GLN A 71 -8.63 16.73 -12.35
N GLY A 72 -7.98 17.50 -11.48
CA GLY A 72 -8.08 18.96 -11.45
C GLY A 72 -7.64 19.60 -12.77
N ARG A 73 -6.52 19.14 -13.33
CA ARG A 73 -6.05 19.57 -14.65
C ARG A 73 -7.01 19.20 -15.77
N SER A 74 -7.58 17.99 -15.74
CA SER A 74 -8.59 17.58 -16.73
C SER A 74 -9.88 18.40 -16.63
N ALA A 75 -10.16 18.98 -15.47
CA ALA A 75 -11.26 19.91 -15.24
C ALA A 75 -10.89 21.38 -15.52
N LEU A 76 -9.72 21.64 -16.12
CA LEU A 76 -9.21 22.98 -16.44
C LEU A 76 -9.07 23.90 -15.22
N LEU A 77 -8.84 23.33 -14.04
CA LEU A 77 -8.51 24.11 -12.85
C LEU A 77 -7.08 24.66 -12.97
N PRO A 78 -6.85 25.95 -12.65
CA PRO A 78 -5.50 26.49 -12.54
C PRO A 78 -4.68 25.78 -11.45
N ASP A 79 -3.38 25.58 -11.66
CA ASP A 79 -2.49 24.90 -10.68
C ASP A 79 -2.60 25.48 -9.24
N PRO A 80 -2.70 26.81 -9.01
CA PRO A 80 -2.89 27.34 -7.66
C PRO A 80 -4.17 26.85 -6.96
N ILE A 81 -5.24 26.63 -7.72
CA ILE A 81 -6.52 26.12 -7.21
C ILE A 81 -6.40 24.63 -6.87
N ILE A 82 -5.70 23.87 -7.72
CA ILE A 82 -5.42 22.45 -7.47
C ILE A 82 -4.64 22.30 -6.17
N SER A 83 -3.56 23.07 -5.99
CA SER A 83 -2.76 23.06 -4.75
C SER A 83 -3.61 23.37 -3.52
N ALA A 84 -4.43 24.43 -3.56
CA ALA A 84 -5.27 24.82 -2.44
C ALA A 84 -6.32 23.75 -2.06
N ILE A 85 -6.81 22.99 -3.03
CA ILE A 85 -7.72 21.85 -2.80
C ILE A 85 -6.96 20.69 -2.15
N LEU A 86 -5.75 20.38 -2.63
CA LEU A 86 -4.92 19.28 -2.10
C LEU A 86 -4.43 19.56 -0.67
N ASP A 87 -4.17 20.81 -0.32
CA ASP A 87 -3.82 21.21 1.05
C ASP A 87 -4.96 20.96 2.06
N GLN A 88 -6.20 20.87 1.56
CA GLN A 88 -7.40 20.55 2.34
C GLN A 88 -7.74 19.05 2.30
N PHE A 89 -6.84 18.22 1.78
CA PHE A 89 -7.03 16.79 1.61
C PHE A 89 -5.99 16.02 2.45
N ASN A 90 -6.43 14.97 3.12
CA ASN A 90 -5.56 14.12 3.91
C ASN A 90 -5.91 12.64 3.72
N VAL A 91 -4.88 11.81 3.58
CA VAL A 91 -4.99 10.36 3.40
C VAL A 91 -4.32 9.68 4.58
N THR A 92 -5.09 8.93 5.34
CA THR A 92 -4.54 8.07 6.40
C THR A 92 -4.56 6.63 5.93
N ILE A 93 -3.49 5.90 6.21
CA ILE A 93 -3.33 4.50 5.81
C ILE A 93 -3.13 3.64 7.06
N THR A 94 -3.86 2.54 7.08
CA THR A 94 -3.74 1.45 8.05
C THR A 94 -3.26 0.22 7.31
N TYR A 95 -2.06 -0.22 7.64
CA TYR A 95 -1.43 -1.39 7.06
C TYR A 95 -0.69 -2.17 8.14
N GLU A 96 -0.77 -3.49 8.09
CA GLU A 96 -0.08 -4.41 9.00
C GLU A 96 1.09 -5.11 8.27
N PRO A 97 2.32 -4.57 8.34
CA PRO A 97 3.46 -5.21 7.72
C PRO A 97 3.72 -6.59 8.30
N ARG A 98 4.15 -7.51 7.44
CA ARG A 98 4.61 -8.82 7.87
C ARG A 98 6.04 -8.74 8.41
N LEU A 99 6.29 -9.34 9.57
CA LEU A 99 7.64 -9.64 10.05
C LEU A 99 8.17 -10.88 9.34
N CYS A 100 9.28 -10.73 8.65
CA CYS A 100 10.07 -11.79 8.04
C CYS A 100 11.28 -12.07 8.94
N LYS A 101 11.13 -13.04 9.85
CA LYS A 101 12.19 -13.42 10.78
C LYS A 101 13.35 -14.14 10.09
N THR A 102 13.03 -14.92 9.06
CA THR A 102 14.00 -15.58 8.20
C THR A 102 13.69 -15.21 6.76
N ILE A 103 14.74 -14.98 5.97
CA ILE A 103 14.64 -14.71 4.55
C ILE A 103 15.20 -15.91 3.79
N LEU A 104 14.43 -16.41 2.84
CA LEU A 104 14.86 -17.47 1.91
C LEU A 104 14.97 -16.87 0.51
N ASN A 105 16.20 -16.69 0.02
CA ASN A 105 16.51 -16.12 -1.29
C ASN A 105 16.55 -17.21 -2.39
N GLY A 106 15.39 -17.73 -2.79
CA GLY A 106 15.30 -18.70 -3.91
C GLY A 106 16.04 -20.05 -3.70
N PRO A 107 15.94 -21.02 -4.62
CA PRO A 107 16.17 -22.44 -4.35
C PRO A 107 17.62 -22.88 -4.00
N THR A 108 18.59 -21.96 -3.95
CA THR A 108 20.02 -22.28 -3.78
C THR A 108 20.58 -22.01 -2.39
N ASP A 109 19.88 -21.27 -1.53
CA ASP A 109 20.40 -20.94 -0.20
C ASP A 109 20.07 -22.04 0.81
N ALA A 110 20.92 -23.07 0.82
CA ALA A 110 21.02 -24.02 1.92
C ALA A 110 21.58 -23.30 3.16
N MET A 111 20.73 -22.58 3.88
CA MET A 111 21.13 -21.90 5.11
C MET A 111 21.08 -22.89 6.27
N THR A 112 22.25 -23.40 6.65
CA THR A 112 22.52 -24.11 7.89
C THR A 112 22.38 -23.13 9.06
N ASP A 113 21.66 -23.54 10.11
CA ASP A 113 21.40 -22.80 11.36
C ASP A 113 20.35 -21.67 11.32
N ILE A 114 19.13 -21.99 10.89
CA ILE A 114 17.96 -21.15 11.18
C ILE A 114 17.33 -21.63 12.51
N PRO A 115 17.11 -20.74 13.50
CA PRO A 115 16.45 -21.10 14.75
C PRO A 115 15.06 -21.72 14.53
N MET A 116 14.86 -22.88 15.15
CA MET A 116 13.91 -23.95 14.81
C MET A 116 12.39 -23.67 14.96
N MET A 117 11.91 -22.43 15.07
CA MET A 117 10.47 -22.21 15.37
C MET A 117 9.77 -21.05 14.66
N ASP A 118 10.46 -20.30 13.79
CA ASP A 118 9.92 -19.01 13.33
C ASP A 118 9.47 -19.00 11.86
N SER A 119 8.34 -18.33 11.58
CA SER A 119 7.82 -18.17 10.22
C SER A 119 8.75 -17.30 9.38
N GLY A 120 9.12 -17.75 8.18
CA GLY A 120 9.98 -17.00 7.26
C GLY A 120 9.26 -16.58 5.99
N CYS A 121 9.86 -15.65 5.27
CA CYS A 121 9.36 -15.15 4.00
C CYS A 121 10.21 -15.71 2.86
N ILE A 122 9.55 -16.12 1.79
CA ILE A 122 10.20 -16.53 0.56
C ILE A 122 10.34 -15.29 -0.30
N VAL A 123 11.59 -14.91 -0.57
CA VAL A 123 11.92 -13.74 -1.38
C VAL A 123 12.52 -14.22 -2.69
N VAL A 124 11.90 -13.79 -3.79
CA VAL A 124 12.42 -14.00 -5.14
C VAL A 124 12.68 -12.64 -5.75
N GLY A 125 13.96 -12.28 -5.87
CA GLY A 125 14.36 -10.93 -6.26
C GLY A 125 13.99 -9.89 -5.19
N ASP A 126 13.09 -8.98 -5.54
CA ASP A 126 12.54 -7.91 -4.68
C ASP A 126 11.11 -8.18 -4.22
N THR A 127 10.64 -9.41 -4.38
CA THR A 127 9.25 -9.81 -4.17
C THR A 127 9.13 -10.91 -3.13
N VAL A 128 8.25 -10.72 -2.16
CA VAL A 128 7.78 -11.77 -1.25
C VAL A 128 6.64 -12.52 -1.94
N THR A 129 6.85 -13.80 -2.21
CA THR A 129 5.91 -14.66 -2.94
C THR A 129 5.11 -15.59 -2.03
N GLY A 130 5.57 -15.81 -0.80
CA GLY A 130 4.92 -16.72 0.13
C GLY A 130 5.56 -16.74 1.51
N ILE A 131 4.93 -17.51 2.39
CA ILE A 131 5.36 -17.68 3.78
C ILE A 131 5.69 -19.13 4.02
N CYS A 132 6.79 -19.37 4.71
CA CYS A 132 7.18 -20.69 5.15
C CYS A 132 6.84 -20.87 6.63
N ILE A 133 6.01 -21.86 6.96
CA ILE A 133 5.61 -22.16 8.33
C ILE A 133 6.42 -23.32 8.93
N ASN A 134 6.67 -23.25 10.24
CA ASN A 134 7.26 -24.30 11.08
C ASN A 134 8.68 -24.75 10.69
N MET A 135 9.68 -23.89 10.93
CA MET A 135 11.09 -24.12 10.60
C MET A 135 11.86 -25.07 11.53
N SER A 136 11.23 -26.08 12.12
CA SER A 136 11.95 -27.07 12.93
C SER A 136 12.88 -27.97 12.11
N ASN A 137 12.60 -28.14 10.81
CA ASN A 137 13.46 -28.74 9.77
C ASN A 137 13.04 -28.24 8.36
N ALA A 138 12.26 -27.15 8.29
CA ALA A 138 11.46 -26.81 7.12
C ALA A 138 12.09 -25.79 6.16
N ALA A 139 13.17 -25.10 6.51
CA ALA A 139 13.85 -24.23 5.54
C ALA A 139 14.29 -25.03 4.30
N ALA A 140 14.89 -26.21 4.52
CA ALA A 140 15.23 -27.15 3.46
C ALA A 140 13.99 -27.73 2.75
N LYS A 141 12.88 -28.00 3.45
CA LYS A 141 11.66 -28.60 2.86
C LYS A 141 10.79 -27.59 2.09
N CYS A 142 10.71 -26.34 2.54
CA CYS A 142 10.04 -25.26 1.81
C CYS A 142 10.67 -25.06 0.44
N MET A 143 12.00 -25.15 0.38
CA MET A 143 12.76 -24.86 -0.82
C MET A 143 12.90 -26.09 -1.71
N ALA A 144 13.13 -27.29 -1.14
CA ALA A 144 13.34 -28.51 -1.90
C ALA A 144 12.03 -29.14 -2.43
N ALA A 145 10.90 -28.92 -1.75
CA ALA A 145 9.64 -29.61 -2.09
C ALA A 145 8.45 -28.66 -2.30
N MET A 146 8.56 -27.36 -2.00
CA MET A 146 7.43 -26.41 -1.98
C MET A 146 6.22 -26.88 -1.16
N THR A 147 6.38 -27.88 -0.29
CA THR A 147 5.26 -28.54 0.41
C THR A 147 4.82 -27.82 1.69
N MET A 148 5.53 -26.78 2.09
CA MET A 148 5.25 -25.99 3.31
C MET A 148 5.13 -24.49 3.04
N VAL A 149 4.88 -24.12 1.77
CA VAL A 149 4.63 -22.73 1.37
C VAL A 149 3.15 -22.43 1.53
N GLU A 150 2.84 -21.50 2.42
CA GLU A 150 1.49 -20.95 2.54
C GLU A 150 1.38 -19.61 1.80
N PRO A 151 0.20 -19.31 1.24
CA PRO A 151 -0.08 -17.99 0.72
C PRO A 151 0.04 -16.94 1.82
N ILE A 152 0.41 -15.72 1.43
CA ILE A 152 0.48 -14.59 2.36
C ILE A 152 -0.92 -14.34 2.94
N PRO A 153 -1.10 -14.35 4.27
CA PRO A 153 -2.39 -14.09 4.89
C PRO A 153 -2.98 -12.74 4.50
N VAL A 154 -4.31 -12.69 4.40
CA VAL A 154 -5.06 -11.55 3.86
C VAL A 154 -4.87 -10.25 4.65
N ASN A 155 -4.51 -10.33 5.93
CA ASN A 155 -4.21 -9.15 6.76
C ASN A 155 -2.94 -8.42 6.31
N HIS A 156 -2.00 -9.12 5.66
CA HIS A 156 -0.78 -8.53 5.10
C HIS A 156 -0.92 -8.15 3.61
N THR A 157 -1.97 -8.65 2.95
CA THR A 157 -2.31 -8.34 1.55
C THR A 157 -3.56 -7.47 1.40
N SER A 158 -3.83 -6.68 2.43
CA SER A 158 -4.92 -5.70 2.47
C SER A 158 -4.37 -4.37 2.99
N ILE A 159 -4.76 -3.28 2.35
CA ILE A 159 -4.45 -1.91 2.80
C ILE A 159 -5.78 -1.24 3.07
N SER A 160 -6.00 -0.73 4.27
CA SER A 160 -7.16 0.10 4.57
C SER A 160 -6.72 1.54 4.84
N GLY A 161 -7.66 2.47 4.80
CA GLY A 161 -7.34 3.87 5.04
C GLY A 161 -8.59 4.74 5.03
N THR A 162 -8.38 6.03 5.28
CA THR A 162 -9.43 7.04 5.21
C THR A 162 -8.97 8.20 4.35
N LEU A 163 -9.80 8.56 3.37
CA LEU A 163 -9.68 9.81 2.64
C LEU A 163 -10.48 10.86 3.39
N SER A 164 -9.88 12.00 3.70
CA SER A 164 -10.53 13.06 4.45
C SER A 164 -10.32 14.41 3.78
N THR A 165 -11.33 15.26 3.81
CA THR A 165 -11.27 16.59 3.23
C THR A 165 -12.09 17.62 3.99
N SER A 166 -11.55 18.84 4.06
CA SER A 166 -12.27 20.05 4.51
C SER A 166 -12.75 20.92 3.35
N ASN A 167 -12.50 20.49 2.11
CA ASN A 167 -12.94 21.19 0.91
C ASN A 167 -14.42 20.93 0.63
N ILE A 168 -15.21 22.00 0.52
CA ILE A 168 -16.67 21.90 0.34
C ILE A 168 -17.09 21.21 -0.96
N THR A 169 -16.27 21.29 -2.00
CA THR A 169 -16.57 20.64 -3.28
C THR A 169 -16.35 19.14 -3.16
N MET A 170 -15.22 18.71 -2.61
CA MET A 170 -14.91 17.29 -2.43
C MET A 170 -15.75 16.63 -1.34
N SER A 171 -16.14 17.37 -0.30
CA SER A 171 -16.98 16.84 0.78
C SER A 171 -18.33 16.32 0.28
N ASN A 172 -18.85 16.96 -0.78
CA ASN A 172 -20.13 16.62 -1.43
C ASN A 172 -20.00 15.57 -2.55
N TRP A 173 -18.80 15.05 -2.78
CA TRP A 173 -18.61 13.99 -3.78
C TRP A 173 -19.37 12.73 -3.39
N SER A 174 -20.04 12.16 -4.39
CA SER A 174 -20.74 10.89 -4.24
C SER A 174 -19.74 9.75 -4.01
N ARG A 175 -20.21 8.62 -3.47
CA ARG A 175 -19.39 7.40 -3.32
C ARG A 175 -18.77 6.98 -4.66
N MET A 176 -19.48 7.14 -5.78
CA MET A 176 -18.96 6.81 -7.11
C MET A 176 -17.79 7.70 -7.53
N MET A 177 -17.82 8.99 -7.16
CA MET A 177 -16.70 9.90 -7.43
C MET A 177 -15.47 9.48 -6.61
N TRP A 178 -15.64 9.20 -5.32
CA TRP A 178 -14.56 8.69 -4.48
C TRP A 178 -14.01 7.34 -4.99
N GLN A 179 -14.90 6.43 -5.37
CA GLN A 179 -14.52 5.14 -5.95
C GLN A 179 -13.68 5.33 -7.22
N SER A 180 -14.07 6.26 -8.10
CA SER A 180 -13.31 6.60 -9.31
C SER A 180 -11.89 7.09 -9.01
N VAL A 181 -11.69 7.85 -7.91
CA VAL A 181 -10.35 8.27 -7.46
C VAL A 181 -9.52 7.07 -7.05
N VAL A 182 -10.04 6.22 -6.16
CA VAL A 182 -9.25 5.08 -5.66
C VAL A 182 -9.01 4.04 -6.77
N ASP A 183 -9.95 3.82 -7.68
CA ASP A 183 -9.77 2.95 -8.86
C ASP A 183 -8.70 3.48 -9.81
N ARG A 184 -8.59 4.80 -9.98
CA ARG A 184 -7.51 5.41 -10.76
C ARG A 184 -6.18 5.28 -10.04
N ALA A 185 -6.16 5.42 -8.72
CA ALA A 185 -4.95 5.25 -7.91
C ALA A 185 -4.42 3.81 -8.04
N ILE A 186 -5.28 2.80 -7.90
CA ILE A 186 -4.88 1.40 -8.10
C ILE A 186 -4.38 1.14 -9.52
N ARG A 187 -5.03 1.68 -10.55
CA ARG A 187 -4.53 1.57 -11.93
C ARG A 187 -3.17 2.23 -12.13
N MET A 188 -2.91 3.34 -11.45
CA MET A 188 -1.58 3.97 -11.44
C MET A 188 -0.54 3.11 -10.74
N LEU A 189 -0.87 2.48 -9.61
CA LEU A 189 0.02 1.51 -8.95
C LEU A 189 0.30 0.30 -9.84
N ALA A 190 -0.74 -0.24 -10.49
CA ALA A 190 -0.66 -1.39 -11.40
C ALA A 190 0.16 -1.12 -12.66
N SER A 191 0.31 0.15 -13.07
CA SER A 191 1.14 0.57 -14.21
C SER A 191 2.49 1.17 -13.80
N GLY A 192 2.75 1.29 -12.50
CA GLY A 192 3.96 1.87 -11.95
C GLY A 192 5.07 0.84 -11.66
N PRO A 193 6.12 1.24 -10.92
CA PRO A 193 7.23 0.37 -10.56
C PRO A 193 6.84 -0.89 -9.78
N PHE A 194 5.68 -0.85 -9.08
CA PHE A 194 5.14 -1.97 -8.31
C PHE A 194 4.00 -2.70 -9.04
N GLY A 195 3.89 -2.51 -10.36
CA GLY A 195 2.73 -2.94 -11.15
C GLY A 195 2.41 -4.43 -11.05
N SER A 196 3.45 -5.27 -11.02
CA SER A 196 3.33 -6.73 -10.85
C SER A 196 2.62 -7.13 -9.54
N HIS A 197 2.75 -6.33 -8.48
CA HIS A 197 2.11 -6.58 -7.19
C HIS A 197 0.66 -6.10 -7.16
N PHE A 198 0.36 -4.98 -7.81
CA PHE A 198 -0.96 -4.34 -7.77
C PHE A 198 -1.86 -4.69 -8.97
N PHE A 199 -1.40 -5.50 -9.92
CA PHE A 199 -2.14 -5.79 -11.16
C PHE A 199 -3.55 -6.35 -10.93
N SER A 200 -3.71 -7.23 -9.93
CA SER A 200 -4.99 -7.82 -9.54
C SER A 200 -5.68 -7.08 -8.39
N ALA A 201 -5.07 -6.00 -7.88
CA ALA A 201 -5.60 -5.26 -6.76
C ALA A 201 -6.90 -4.53 -7.14
N ARG A 202 -7.80 -4.43 -6.17
CA ARG A 202 -9.09 -3.74 -6.28
C ARG A 202 -9.30 -2.89 -5.05
N ALA A 203 -9.87 -1.71 -5.25
CA ALA A 203 -10.24 -0.83 -4.16
C ALA A 203 -11.75 -0.79 -3.98
N THR A 204 -12.20 -0.59 -2.75
CA THR A 204 -13.60 -0.36 -2.41
C THR A 204 -13.68 0.80 -1.43
N VAL A 205 -14.52 1.78 -1.74
CA VAL A 205 -14.89 2.87 -0.83
C VAL A 205 -16.09 2.43 0.01
N GLY A 206 -15.94 2.53 1.33
CA GLY A 206 -16.98 2.26 2.30
C GLY A 206 -17.90 3.47 2.54
N GLU A 207 -18.96 3.24 3.29
CA GLU A 207 -19.85 4.30 3.76
C GLU A 207 -19.25 4.92 5.04
N SER A 208 -19.46 6.22 5.21
CA SER A 208 -18.96 7.01 6.35
C SER A 208 -19.93 7.02 7.51
#